data_AF-A0A0L7LTB8-F1
#
_entry.id   AF-A0A0L7LTB8-F1
#
_cell.length_a   1.000
_cell.length_b   1.000
_cell.length_c   1.000
_cell.angle_alpha   90.00
_cell.angle_beta   90.00
_cell.angle_gamma   90.00
#
_symmetry.space_group_name_H-M   'P 1'
#
loop_
_entity.id
_entity.type
_entity.pdbx_description
1 polymer ?
#
loop_
_entity_poly.entity_id
_entity_poly.type
_entity_poly.pdbx_seq_one_letter_code
_entity_poly.pdbx_strand_id
1 'polypeptide(L)'
;MSLEYPYALRWLHTLQEGALKMYDTNGAYLKQIPVVNLTLRTGYFDVDDNLIYLTQGSFRQGAAAADYVVDPDISEIGLGPHQRASDLPTNDLAKSRYFGLQPYIKYRDAPPTFYCLVVDQLLRNIVSDRHWYERPDRPNAFTFHNN
;
A
#
# COMPACT_ATOMS: atom_id res chain seq x y z
N MET A 1 -4.71 -0.10 17.43
CA MET A 1 -3.78 0.47 16.44
C MET A 1 -3.46 1.89 16.86
N SER A 2 -2.20 2.30 16.79
CA SER A 2 -1.78 3.69 17.07
C SER A 2 -2.21 4.63 15.94
N LEU A 3 -2.24 5.93 16.19
CA LEU A 3 -2.56 6.94 15.16
C LEU A 3 -1.40 7.12 14.17
N GLU A 4 -0.18 6.90 14.64
CA GLU A 4 1.06 7.01 13.88
C GLU A 4 1.18 5.93 12.82
N TYR A 5 0.67 4.71 13.09
CA TYR A 5 0.77 3.59 12.16
C TYR A 5 0.11 3.84 10.80
N PRO A 6 -1.18 4.20 10.70
CA PRO A 6 -1.81 4.46 9.41
C PRO A 6 -1.24 5.69 8.70
N TYR A 7 -0.58 6.61 9.42
CA TYR A 7 0.17 7.70 8.81
C TYR A 7 1.52 7.23 8.26
N ALA A 8 2.26 6.43 9.02
CA ALA A 8 3.54 5.86 8.59
C ALA A 8 3.35 5.05 7.31
N LEU A 9 2.28 4.24 7.21
CA LEU A 9 1.97 3.46 6.00
C LEU A 9 1.77 4.31 4.74
N ARG A 10 1.46 5.60 4.86
CA ARG A 10 1.34 6.50 3.71
C ARG A 10 2.66 6.78 3.00
N TRP A 11 3.77 6.44 3.64
CA TRP A 11 5.08 6.38 2.96
C TRP A 11 5.03 5.49 1.70
N LEU A 12 4.16 4.47 1.66
CA LEU A 12 3.98 3.63 0.48
C LEU A 12 3.46 4.39 -0.76
N HIS A 13 2.95 5.62 -0.62
CA HIS A 13 2.64 6.48 -1.77
C HIS A 13 3.88 6.84 -2.60
N THR A 14 5.09 6.82 -2.03
CA THR A 14 6.34 7.02 -2.79
C THR A 14 6.74 5.79 -3.61
N LEU A 15 6.20 4.62 -3.29
CA LEU A 15 6.44 3.38 -4.02
C LEU A 15 5.44 3.16 -5.18
N GLN A 16 4.46 4.05 -5.35
CA GLN A 16 3.45 3.93 -6.39
C GLN A 16 3.92 4.57 -7.70
N GLU A 17 4.01 3.75 -8.74
CA GLU A 17 4.18 4.20 -10.12
C GLU A 17 2.83 4.60 -10.73
N GLY A 18 2.81 5.68 -11.52
CA GLY A 18 1.61 6.13 -12.22
C GLY A 18 1.22 5.20 -13.36
N ALA A 19 2.19 4.58 -14.03
CA ALA A 19 1.94 3.69 -15.17
C ALA A 19 1.73 2.23 -14.75
N LEU A 20 0.50 1.74 -14.89
CA LEU A 20 0.16 0.33 -14.66
C LEU A 20 0.37 -0.47 -15.95
N LYS A 21 1.39 -1.35 -15.99
CA LYS A 21 1.68 -2.20 -17.15
C LYS A 21 0.94 -3.53 -17.06
N MET A 22 0.46 -4.00 -18.21
CA MET A 22 -0.32 -5.21 -18.38
C MET A 22 0.41 -6.22 -19.25
N TYR A 23 0.36 -7.50 -18.86
CA TYR A 23 1.09 -8.58 -19.51
C TYR A 23 0.19 -9.79 -19.75
N ASP A 24 0.44 -10.55 -20.80
CA ASP A 24 -0.20 -11.85 -20.98
C ASP A 24 0.39 -12.92 -20.03
N THR A 25 -0.14 -14.14 -20.09
CA THR A 25 0.33 -15.28 -19.29
C THR A 25 1.76 -15.72 -19.63
N ASN A 26 2.23 -15.42 -20.85
CA ASN A 26 3.59 -15.70 -21.30
C ASN A 26 4.58 -14.60 -20.86
N GLY A 27 4.08 -13.50 -20.29
CA GLY A 27 4.88 -12.33 -19.90
C GLY A 27 5.13 -11.33 -21.03
N ALA A 28 4.43 -11.44 -22.16
CA ALA A 28 4.48 -10.44 -23.21
C ALA A 28 3.73 -9.17 -22.77
N TYR A 29 4.35 -8.01 -22.97
CA TYR A 29 3.72 -6.71 -22.70
C TYR A 29 2.56 -6.46 -23.66
N LEU A 30 1.43 -6.02 -23.13
CA LEU A 30 0.22 -5.75 -23.91
C LEU A 30 -0.04 -4.24 -24.04
N LYS A 31 -0.15 -3.57 -22.89
CA LYS A 31 -0.52 -2.15 -22.79
C LYS A 31 -0.14 -1.58 -21.42
N GLN A 32 -0.21 -0.26 -21.29
CA GLN A 32 -0.13 0.43 -20.00
C GLN A 32 -1.26 1.45 -19.87
N ILE A 33 -1.70 1.69 -18.64
CA ILE A 33 -2.77 2.64 -18.32
C ILE A 33 -2.35 3.43 -17.07
N PRO A 34 -2.60 4.76 -17.01
CA PRO A 34 -2.44 5.51 -15.77
C PRO A 34 -3.30 4.90 -14.65
N VAL A 35 -2.69 4.49 -13.54
CA VAL A 35 -3.36 3.78 -12.44
C VAL A 35 -4.51 4.59 -11.86
N VAL A 36 -4.35 5.92 -11.82
CA VAL A 36 -5.37 6.87 -11.35
C VAL A 36 -6.63 6.88 -12.21
N ASN A 37 -6.55 6.52 -13.49
CA ASN A 37 -7.74 6.37 -14.35
C ASN A 37 -8.59 5.14 -13.97
N LEU A 38 -8.04 4.23 -13.16
CA LEU A 38 -8.73 3.05 -12.65
C LEU A 38 -9.25 3.26 -11.22
N THR A 39 -9.03 4.43 -10.61
CA THR A 39 -9.55 4.77 -9.29
C THR A 39 -11.07 4.56 -9.27
N LEU A 40 -11.55 3.70 -8.35
CA LEU A 40 -12.95 3.30 -8.20
C LEU A 40 -13.61 2.72 -9.47
N ARG A 41 -12.84 2.17 -10.43
CA ARG A 41 -13.36 1.63 -11.69
C ARG A 41 -13.39 0.09 -11.69
N THR A 42 -14.21 -0.50 -10.84
CA THR A 42 -14.30 -1.97 -10.67
C THR A 42 -14.71 -2.72 -11.94
N GLY A 43 -15.58 -2.14 -12.77
CA GLY A 43 -16.01 -2.73 -14.04
C GLY A 43 -14.87 -2.95 -15.04
N TYR A 44 -13.69 -2.35 -14.82
CA TYR A 44 -12.52 -2.60 -15.65
C TYR A 44 -12.04 -4.08 -15.60
N PHE A 45 -12.30 -4.77 -14.49
CA PHE A 45 -11.89 -6.17 -14.31
C PHE A 45 -12.69 -7.18 -15.14
N ASP A 46 -13.92 -6.84 -15.51
CA ASP A 46 -14.83 -7.71 -16.29
C ASP A 46 -14.66 -7.55 -17.82
N VAL A 47 -13.88 -6.55 -18.24
CA VAL A 47 -13.57 -6.32 -19.66
C VAL A 47 -12.36 -7.16 -20.05
N ASP A 48 -12.55 -8.04 -21.03
CA ASP A 48 -11.51 -8.97 -21.52
C ASP A 48 -10.87 -9.77 -20.35
N ASP A 49 -9.60 -10.14 -20.47
CA ASP A 49 -8.82 -10.79 -19.41
C ASP A 49 -8.06 -9.77 -18.54
N ASN A 50 -8.60 -8.56 -18.33
CA ASN A 50 -7.89 -7.49 -17.62
C ASN A 50 -7.46 -7.88 -16.19
N LEU A 51 -8.24 -8.69 -15.48
CA LEU A 51 -7.85 -9.20 -14.16
C LEU A 51 -6.59 -10.08 -14.24
N ILE A 52 -6.51 -10.94 -15.25
CA ILE A 52 -5.34 -11.79 -15.50
C ILE A 52 -4.17 -10.88 -15.87
N TYR A 53 -4.36 -9.96 -16.80
CA TYR A 53 -3.29 -9.08 -17.26
C TYR A 53 -2.70 -8.19 -16.15
N LEU A 54 -3.56 -7.71 -15.25
CA LEU A 54 -3.16 -6.97 -14.06
C LEU A 54 -2.35 -7.84 -13.12
N THR A 55 -2.85 -9.04 -12.84
CA THR A 55 -2.18 -10.01 -11.96
C THR A 55 -0.79 -10.37 -12.49
N GLN A 56 -0.67 -10.59 -13.81
CA GLN A 56 0.61 -10.83 -14.48
C GLN A 56 1.56 -9.62 -14.34
N GLY A 57 1.03 -8.39 -14.36
CA GLY A 57 1.80 -7.18 -14.10
C GLY A 57 2.27 -7.06 -12.65
N SER A 58 1.43 -7.37 -11.66
CA SER A 58 1.72 -7.17 -10.23
C SER A 58 3.01 -7.85 -9.73
N PHE A 59 3.40 -8.99 -10.31
CA PHE A 59 4.65 -9.67 -9.93
C PHE A 59 5.78 -9.53 -10.97
N ARG A 60 5.53 -8.87 -12.12
CA ARG A 60 6.55 -8.63 -13.16
C ARG A 60 7.08 -7.21 -13.18
N GLN A 61 6.29 -6.23 -12.76
CA GLN A 61 6.72 -4.84 -12.67
C GLN A 61 7.20 -4.52 -11.25
N GLY A 62 8.27 -3.73 -11.16
CA GLY A 62 8.75 -3.21 -9.89
C GLY A 62 7.87 -2.09 -9.36
N ALA A 63 7.96 -1.84 -8.05
CA ALA A 63 7.52 -0.59 -7.44
C ALA A 63 8.49 0.56 -7.79
N ALA A 64 8.07 1.79 -7.53
CA ALA A 64 8.95 2.95 -7.63
C ALA A 64 10.10 2.89 -6.60
N ALA A 65 11.08 3.77 -6.75
CA ALA A 65 12.19 3.87 -5.82
C ALA A 65 11.73 4.28 -4.41
N ALA A 66 12.38 3.72 -3.38
CA ALA A 66 12.15 4.09 -1.99
C ALA A 66 12.84 5.41 -1.65
N ASP A 67 12.33 6.53 -2.16
CA ASP A 67 12.86 7.87 -1.93
C ASP A 67 11.78 8.86 -1.44
N TYR A 68 12.05 10.16 -1.61
CA TYR A 68 11.17 11.26 -1.19
C TYR A 68 10.38 11.89 -2.34
N VAL A 69 10.38 11.25 -3.51
CA VAL A 69 9.68 11.69 -4.72
C VAL A 69 8.41 10.84 -4.87
N VAL A 70 7.38 11.43 -5.48
CA VAL A 70 6.15 10.75 -5.84
C VAL A 70 5.90 10.94 -7.34
N ASP A 71 5.24 9.98 -7.96
CA ASP A 71 4.80 10.11 -9.35
C ASP A 71 3.82 11.30 -9.49
N PRO A 72 3.90 12.11 -10.56
CA PRO A 72 2.95 13.21 -10.79
C PRO A 72 1.47 12.80 -10.74
N ASP A 73 1.13 11.57 -11.13
CA ASP A 73 -0.25 11.09 -11.03
C ASP A 73 -0.73 11.03 -9.56
N ILE A 74 0.19 10.79 -8.61
CA ILE A 74 -0.09 10.73 -7.17
C ILE A 74 -0.18 12.12 -6.54
N SER A 75 0.61 13.09 -7.01
CA SER A 75 0.64 14.46 -6.47
C SER A 75 -0.36 15.42 -7.12
N GLU A 76 -0.78 15.17 -8.36
CA GLU A 76 -1.64 16.11 -9.09
C GLU A 76 -3.08 15.60 -9.22
N ILE A 77 -3.24 14.32 -9.54
CA ILE A 77 -4.52 13.73 -9.93
C ILE A 77 -4.78 12.39 -9.24
N GLY A 78 -4.42 12.26 -7.96
CA GLY A 78 -4.45 10.97 -7.25
C GLY A 78 -5.84 10.30 -7.18
N LEU A 79 -6.92 11.06 -7.30
CA LEU A 79 -8.30 10.54 -7.40
C LEU A 79 -8.84 10.47 -8.84
N GLY A 80 -7.97 10.65 -9.83
CA GLY A 80 -8.20 10.51 -11.26
C GLY A 80 -9.50 11.18 -11.72
N PRO A 81 -10.45 10.44 -12.32
CA PRO A 81 -11.66 11.01 -12.90
C PRO A 81 -12.65 11.57 -11.87
N HIS A 82 -12.45 11.31 -10.57
CA HIS A 82 -13.40 11.70 -9.53
C HIS A 82 -13.14 13.10 -8.95
N GLN A 83 -11.94 13.64 -9.16
CA GLN A 83 -11.58 15.00 -8.77
C GLN A 83 -10.69 15.63 -9.81
N ARG A 84 -10.92 16.90 -10.14
CA ARG A 84 -10.09 17.65 -11.09
C ARG A 84 -8.61 17.65 -10.71
N ALA A 85 -8.32 17.72 -9.41
CA ALA A 85 -6.98 17.64 -8.83
C ALA A 85 -7.08 17.01 -7.45
N SER A 86 -6.10 16.20 -7.08
CA SER A 86 -6.02 15.57 -5.76
C SER A 86 -4.56 15.27 -5.42
N ASP A 87 -3.98 16.11 -4.57
CA ASP A 87 -2.62 15.97 -4.08
C ASP A 87 -2.62 15.07 -2.83
N LEU A 88 -2.28 13.80 -3.00
CA LEU A 88 -2.26 12.82 -1.91
C LEU A 88 -1.20 13.17 -0.85
N PRO A 89 0.06 13.49 -1.19
CA PRO A 89 1.05 13.93 -0.20
C PRO A 89 0.61 15.15 0.61
N THR A 90 0.02 16.17 -0.02
CA THR A 90 -0.48 17.35 0.70
C THR A 90 -1.65 17.00 1.61
N ASN A 91 -2.54 16.11 1.17
CA ASN A 91 -3.60 15.57 2.04
C ASN A 91 -3.00 14.82 3.25
N ASP A 92 -1.93 14.07 3.07
CA ASP A 92 -1.23 13.36 4.15
C ASP A 92 -0.65 14.34 5.17
N LEU A 93 0.00 15.41 4.70
CA LEU A 93 0.51 16.48 5.55
C LEU A 93 -0.61 17.22 6.28
N ALA A 94 -1.75 17.46 5.63
CA ALA A 94 -2.90 18.08 6.28
C ALA A 94 -3.48 17.15 7.37
N LYS A 95 -3.57 15.85 7.09
CA LYS A 95 -4.05 14.85 8.05
C LYS A 95 -3.10 14.68 9.23
N SER A 96 -1.79 14.70 9.03
CA SER A 96 -0.83 14.59 10.14
C SER A 96 -0.94 15.77 11.12
N ARG A 97 -1.11 16.98 10.60
CA ARG A 97 -1.36 18.19 11.40
C ARG A 97 -2.69 18.11 12.15
N TYR A 98 -3.74 17.65 11.47
CA TYR A 98 -5.07 17.48 12.05
C TYR A 98 -5.06 16.49 13.23
N PHE A 99 -4.32 15.38 13.12
CA PHE A 99 -4.17 14.41 14.20
C PHE A 99 -3.19 14.83 15.29
N GLY A 100 -2.53 16.00 15.16
CA GLY A 100 -1.58 16.48 16.17
C GLY A 100 -0.33 15.61 16.29
N LEU A 101 0.10 14.96 15.19
CA LEU A 101 1.31 14.14 15.20
C LEU A 101 2.51 15.01 15.57
N GLN A 102 3.39 14.46 16.41
CA GLN A 102 4.59 15.16 16.87
C GLN A 102 5.52 15.51 15.69
N PRO A 103 6.35 16.56 15.81
CA PRO A 103 7.36 16.85 14.79
C PRO A 103 8.39 15.71 14.70
N TYR A 104 8.99 15.53 13.53
CA TYR A 104 9.95 14.45 13.24
C TYR A 104 11.02 14.26 14.32
N ILE A 105 11.55 15.35 14.90
CA ILE A 105 12.58 15.28 15.94
C ILE A 105 12.18 14.44 17.15
N LYS A 106 10.87 14.42 17.50
CA LYS A 106 10.35 13.61 18.60
C LYS A 106 10.32 12.13 18.29
N TYR A 107 10.30 11.76 17.01
CA TYR A 107 10.35 10.38 16.56
C TYR A 107 11.76 9.92 16.15
N ARG A 108 12.69 10.86 15.97
CA ARG A 108 14.10 10.58 15.64
C ARG A 108 14.85 9.91 16.79
N ASP A 109 14.41 10.14 18.04
CA ASP A 109 14.97 9.47 19.22
C ASP A 109 14.67 7.95 19.22
N ALA A 110 13.80 7.47 18.31
CA ALA A 110 13.61 6.06 18.01
C ALA A 110 14.49 5.61 16.81
N PRO A 111 15.02 4.37 16.79
CA PRO A 111 15.65 3.75 15.61
C PRO A 111 14.76 3.85 14.36
N PRO A 112 15.27 3.66 13.11
CA PRO A 112 14.72 4.23 11.88
C PRO A 112 13.19 4.37 11.92
N THR A 113 12.72 5.59 12.18
CA THR A 113 11.38 5.89 12.73
C THR A 113 10.24 5.08 12.11
N PHE A 114 10.23 4.95 10.78
CA PHE A 114 9.24 4.17 10.05
C PHE A 114 9.24 2.69 10.46
N TYR A 115 10.41 2.06 10.52
CA TYR A 115 10.56 0.66 10.92
C TYR A 115 10.03 0.42 12.33
N CYS A 116 10.38 1.28 13.29
CA CYS A 116 9.90 1.14 14.66
C CYS A 116 8.38 1.24 14.77
N LEU A 117 7.76 2.23 14.12
CA LEU A 117 6.31 2.41 14.14
C LEU A 117 5.56 1.24 13.50
N VAL A 118 6.08 0.73 12.38
CA VAL A 118 5.44 -0.37 11.65
C VAL A 118 5.63 -1.69 12.39
N VAL A 119 6.86 -2.02 12.80
CA VAL A 119 7.17 -3.29 13.48
C VAL A 119 6.50 -3.39 14.85
N ASP A 120 6.52 -2.33 15.65
CA ASP A 120 5.83 -2.32 16.95
C ASP A 120 4.33 -2.58 16.77
N GLN A 121 3.69 -1.93 15.79
CA GLN A 121 2.27 -2.16 15.53
C GLN A 121 2.00 -3.59 15.02
N LEU A 122 2.83 -4.13 14.12
CA LEU A 122 2.69 -5.49 13.62
C LEU A 122 2.86 -6.52 14.73
N LEU A 123 3.87 -6.39 15.59
CA LEU A 123 4.09 -7.27 16.74
C LEU A 123 2.91 -7.22 17.70
N ARG A 124 2.38 -6.03 18.01
CA ARG A 124 1.17 -5.90 18.83
C ARG A 124 -0.03 -6.60 18.20
N ASN A 125 -0.21 -6.49 16.88
CA ASN A 125 -1.29 -7.18 16.18
C ASN A 125 -1.15 -8.70 16.31
N ILE A 126 0.06 -9.25 16.10
CA ILE A 126 0.35 -10.68 16.20
C ILE A 126 0.08 -11.20 17.62
N VAL A 127 0.65 -10.55 18.64
CA VAL A 127 0.57 -11.00 20.04
C VAL A 127 -0.86 -10.88 20.57
N SER A 128 -1.58 -9.82 20.21
CA SER A 128 -2.95 -9.59 20.69
C SER A 128 -4.01 -10.41 19.96
N ASP A 129 -3.73 -10.90 18.75
CA ASP A 129 -4.69 -11.69 17.99
C ASP A 129 -4.84 -13.09 18.59
N ARG A 130 -5.96 -13.30 19.28
CA ARG A 130 -6.38 -14.61 19.82
C ARG A 130 -6.50 -15.68 18.73
N HIS A 131 -6.74 -15.29 17.49
CA HIS A 131 -6.89 -16.19 16.34
C HIS A 131 -5.66 -16.22 15.43
N TRP A 132 -4.51 -15.70 15.89
CA TRP A 132 -3.27 -15.79 15.13
C TRP A 132 -3.02 -17.22 14.65
N TYR A 133 -2.72 -17.39 13.36
CA TYR A 133 -2.78 -18.70 12.71
C TYR A 133 -1.74 -19.70 13.25
N GLU A 134 -0.59 -19.22 13.72
CA GLU A 134 0.48 -20.04 14.32
C GLU A 134 0.27 -20.30 15.83
N ARG A 135 -0.80 -19.78 16.42
CA ARG A 135 -1.06 -19.93 17.86
C ARG A 135 -1.42 -21.39 18.18
N PRO A 136 -0.64 -22.10 19.03
CA PRO A 136 -0.81 -23.54 19.24
C PRO A 136 -1.99 -23.91 20.16
N ASP A 137 -2.41 -23.00 21.03
CA ASP A 137 -3.35 -23.25 22.14
C ASP A 137 -4.81 -22.86 21.84
N ARG A 138 -5.18 -22.71 20.56
CA ARG A 138 -6.56 -22.33 20.17
C ARG A 138 -7.44 -23.54 19.80
N PRO A 139 -8.74 -23.52 20.18
CA PRO A 139 -9.72 -24.44 19.62
C PRO A 139 -9.79 -24.29 18.10
N ASN A 140 -9.72 -25.38 17.35
CA ASN A 140 -9.70 -25.40 15.87
C ASN A 140 -8.49 -24.67 15.25
N ALA A 141 -7.33 -24.76 15.91
CA ALA A 141 -6.07 -24.35 15.30
C ALA A 141 -5.79 -25.14 14.02
N PHE A 142 -4.99 -24.56 13.12
CA PHE A 142 -4.38 -25.35 12.05
C PHE A 142 -3.48 -26.41 12.70
N THR A 143 -3.58 -27.64 12.24
CA THR A 143 -2.74 -28.74 12.70
C THR A 143 -1.54 -28.89 11.78
N PHE A 144 -0.39 -29.28 12.33
CA PHE A 144 0.71 -29.76 11.51
C PHE A 144 0.29 -31.06 10.85
N HIS A 145 0.26 -31.10 9.52
CA HIS A 145 0.12 -32.34 8.79
C HIS A 145 1.52 -32.95 8.66
N ASN A 146 1.80 -34.00 9.44
CA ASN A 146 2.99 -34.81 9.25
C ASN A 146 2.71 -35.82 8.13
N ASN A 147 3.54 -35.80 7.08
CA ASN A 147 3.60 -36.87 6.06
C ASN A 147 4.23 -38.13 6.63
#